data_AF-A0A956TK23-F1
#
_entry.id   AF-A0A956TK23-F1
#
_cell.length_a   1.000
_cell.length_b   1.000
_cell.length_c   1.000
_cell.angle_alpha   90.00
_cell.angle_beta   90.00
_cell.angle_gamma   90.00
#
_symmetry.space_group_name_H-M   'P 1'
#
loop_
_entity.id
_entity.type
_entity.pdbx_description
1 polymer ?
#
loop_
_entity_poly.entity_id
_entity_poly.type
_entity_poly.pdbx_seq_one_letter_code
_entity_poly.pdbx_strand_id
1 'polypeptide(L)'
;KEPGVAVNGLIFDPGAAEFYKGDPTLGWQYEALSGALPLGFDESHAHVQPTGKYHYHGLPTLLMGDLKVQADHHSPQVGWAADGFPIYALYGFSDPNNRESQVVEMTASYRLKPGKRPTANGQPGGRYDGTFTADYTYTAGAGSLDECNGTWTATPDHPEGTYAYFLTRHYPFVPRCVKGRVDPAMVVPPIGIPPIGTTRR
;
A
#
# COMPACT_ATOMS: atom_id res chain seq x y z
N LYS A 1 -0.90 10.12 2.93
CA LYS A 1 -0.72 10.65 1.55
C LYS A 1 -1.28 9.58 0.65
N GLU A 2 -2.26 9.92 -0.17
CA GLU A 2 -2.90 8.99 -1.12
C GLU A 2 -1.84 8.56 -2.15
N PRO A 3 -1.39 7.30 -2.16
CA PRO A 3 -0.34 6.86 -3.07
C PRO A 3 -0.80 6.86 -4.53
N GLY A 4 -2.09 6.63 -4.80
CA GLY A 4 -2.61 6.57 -6.16
C GLY A 4 -4.09 6.19 -6.29
N VAL A 5 -4.55 6.16 -7.54
CA VAL A 5 -5.93 5.84 -7.95
C VAL A 5 -5.90 4.64 -8.89
N ALA A 6 -6.74 3.64 -8.63
CA ALA A 6 -6.91 2.48 -9.49
C ALA A 6 -7.60 2.85 -10.81
N VAL A 7 -7.45 2.03 -11.85
CA VAL A 7 -8.04 2.28 -13.18
C VAL A 7 -9.57 2.28 -13.18
N ASN A 8 -10.21 1.73 -12.14
CA ASN A 8 -11.66 1.81 -11.91
C ASN A 8 -12.08 3.03 -11.06
N GLY A 9 -11.15 3.96 -10.77
CA GLY A 9 -11.41 5.21 -10.06
C GLY A 9 -11.37 5.11 -8.52
N LEU A 10 -11.13 3.92 -7.97
CA LEU A 10 -11.05 3.73 -6.52
C LEU A 10 -9.66 4.07 -5.98
N ILE A 11 -9.61 4.63 -4.77
CA ILE A 11 -8.36 5.06 -4.15
C ILE A 11 -7.64 3.86 -3.53
N PHE A 12 -6.31 3.82 -3.66
CA PHE A 12 -5.46 3.00 -2.80
C PHE A 12 -5.16 3.79 -1.53
N ASP A 13 -5.56 3.27 -0.37
CA ASP A 13 -5.25 3.84 0.94
C ASP A 13 -4.49 2.81 1.79
N PRO A 14 -3.15 2.89 1.90
CA PRO A 14 -2.36 1.89 2.61
C PRO A 14 -2.57 1.89 4.12
N GLY A 15 -3.05 3.00 4.70
CA GLY A 15 -3.06 3.22 6.13
C GLY A 15 -4.44 3.02 6.73
N ALA A 16 -4.51 2.46 7.93
CA ALA A 16 -5.70 2.55 8.77
C ALA A 16 -5.77 3.94 9.43
N ALA A 17 -6.96 4.47 9.75
CA ALA A 17 -7.06 5.70 10.55
C ALA A 17 -6.81 5.44 12.04
N GLU A 18 -6.77 4.18 12.43
CA GLU A 18 -6.76 3.70 13.80
C GLU A 18 -5.35 3.66 14.39
N PHE A 19 -5.22 4.25 15.57
CA PHE A 19 -4.01 4.23 16.37
C PHE A 19 -4.25 3.47 17.68
N TYR A 20 -3.18 2.90 18.23
CA TYR A 20 -3.23 2.29 19.55
C TYR A 20 -3.78 3.27 20.59
N LYS A 21 -4.81 2.84 21.33
CA LYS A 21 -5.58 3.68 22.28
C LYS A 21 -6.21 4.95 21.68
N GLY A 22 -6.31 5.03 20.36
CA GLY A 22 -6.78 6.22 19.66
C GLY A 22 -5.84 7.41 19.77
N ASP A 23 -4.55 7.19 20.10
CA ASP A 23 -3.57 8.26 20.30
C ASP A 23 -2.46 8.22 19.23
N PRO A 24 -2.53 9.07 18.20
CA PRO A 24 -1.51 9.15 17.16
C PRO A 24 -0.13 9.57 17.68
N THR A 25 -0.07 10.26 18.83
CA THR A 25 1.21 10.74 19.40
C THR A 25 2.10 9.60 19.88
N LEU A 26 1.52 8.41 20.10
CA LEU A 26 2.25 7.20 20.46
C LEU A 26 2.96 6.53 19.26
N GLY A 27 2.60 6.90 18.02
CA GLY A 27 3.23 6.39 16.80
C GLY A 27 2.86 4.95 16.39
N TRP A 28 1.87 4.34 17.06
CA TRP A 28 1.42 2.97 16.77
C TRP A 28 0.13 2.97 15.96
N GLN A 29 0.26 3.17 14.65
CA GLN A 29 -0.84 3.02 13.70
C GLN A 29 -1.07 1.54 13.41
N TYR A 30 -2.32 1.07 13.48
CA TYR A 30 -2.65 -0.30 13.09
C TYR A 30 -2.38 -0.52 11.60
N GLU A 31 -1.85 -1.68 11.27
CA GLU A 31 -1.79 -2.11 9.88
C GLU A 31 -3.19 -2.58 9.45
N ALA A 32 -3.72 -1.99 8.37
CA ALA A 32 -5.10 -2.20 7.96
C ALA A 32 -5.42 -3.68 7.79
N LEU A 33 -4.57 -4.42 7.07
CA LEU A 33 -4.77 -5.84 6.80
C LEU A 33 -4.12 -6.79 7.81
N SER A 34 -3.80 -6.31 9.03
CA SER A 34 -3.24 -7.15 10.10
C SER A 34 -4.25 -8.13 10.71
N GLY A 35 -5.55 -7.86 10.57
CA GLY A 35 -6.62 -8.59 11.26
C GLY A 35 -6.76 -8.24 12.74
N ALA A 36 -6.01 -7.27 13.26
CA ALA A 36 -6.10 -6.84 14.67
C ALA A 36 -7.39 -6.08 15.00
N LEU A 37 -8.00 -5.46 14.00
CA LEU A 37 -9.26 -4.72 14.13
C LEU A 37 -10.28 -5.21 13.08
N PRO A 38 -11.58 -5.30 13.42
CA PRO A 38 -12.62 -5.68 12.49
C PRO A 38 -13.02 -4.48 11.61
N LEU A 39 -12.16 -4.11 10.65
CA LEU A 39 -12.37 -2.97 9.75
C LEU A 39 -13.33 -3.25 8.59
N GLY A 40 -13.84 -4.49 8.48
CA GLY A 40 -14.92 -4.84 7.56
C GLY A 40 -14.50 -4.95 6.10
N PHE A 41 -13.29 -5.47 5.83
CA PHE A 41 -12.82 -5.70 4.47
C PHE A 41 -13.64 -6.77 3.75
N ASP A 42 -13.83 -6.56 2.44
CA ASP A 42 -14.29 -7.60 1.53
C ASP A 42 -13.13 -8.36 0.86
N GLU A 43 -13.46 -9.21 -0.11
CA GLU A 43 -12.48 -10.04 -0.85
C GLU A 43 -11.47 -9.23 -1.68
N SER A 44 -11.73 -7.95 -1.93
CA SER A 44 -10.81 -7.04 -2.62
C SER A 44 -9.96 -6.22 -1.64
N HIS A 45 -9.92 -6.63 -0.36
CA HIS A 45 -9.18 -5.92 0.69
C HIS A 45 -9.59 -4.45 0.80
N ALA A 46 -10.87 -4.19 0.56
CA ALA A 46 -11.45 -2.86 0.53
C ALA A 46 -12.65 -2.77 1.47
N HIS A 47 -13.01 -1.55 1.84
CA HIS A 47 -14.25 -1.27 2.56
C HIS A 47 -14.73 0.16 2.31
N VAL A 48 -15.91 0.47 2.84
CA VAL A 48 -16.50 1.81 2.82
C VAL A 48 -16.09 2.56 4.09
N GLN A 49 -15.49 3.74 3.97
CA GLN A 49 -15.26 4.63 5.12
C GLN A 49 -16.55 5.34 5.55
N PRO A 50 -16.65 5.94 6.76
CA PRO A 50 -17.87 6.59 7.24
C PRO A 50 -18.46 7.68 6.33
N THR A 51 -17.66 8.27 5.44
CA THR A 51 -18.13 9.25 4.44
C THR A 51 -18.75 8.61 3.19
N GLY A 52 -18.84 7.29 3.11
CA GLY A 52 -19.41 6.55 1.99
C GLY A 52 -18.43 6.20 0.86
N LYS A 53 -17.14 6.57 0.97
CA LYS A 53 -16.15 6.22 -0.07
C LYS A 53 -15.66 4.77 0.11
N TYR A 54 -15.70 4.00 -0.97
CA TYR A 54 -15.09 2.68 -1.04
C TYR A 54 -13.65 2.79 -1.54
N HIS A 55 -12.70 2.08 -0.92
CA HIS A 55 -11.27 2.20 -1.22
C HIS A 55 -10.49 0.93 -0.85
N TYR A 56 -9.33 0.73 -1.48
CA TYR A 56 -8.47 -0.45 -1.32
C TYR A 56 -7.38 -0.24 -0.28
N HIS A 57 -7.22 -1.19 0.65
CA HIS A 57 -6.02 -1.28 1.52
C HIS A 57 -5.00 -2.30 1.02
N GLY A 58 -5.40 -3.20 0.12
CA GLY A 58 -4.55 -4.28 -0.38
C GLY A 58 -4.79 -4.59 -1.85
N LEU A 59 -4.67 -5.87 -2.19
CA LEU A 59 -4.85 -6.34 -3.55
C LEU A 59 -6.32 -6.19 -3.97
N PRO A 60 -6.63 -5.43 -5.05
CA PRO A 60 -7.98 -5.28 -5.54
C PRO A 60 -8.39 -6.54 -6.32
N THR A 61 -8.64 -7.63 -5.60
CA THR A 61 -8.77 -9.01 -6.13
C THR A 61 -9.73 -9.10 -7.31
N LEU A 62 -10.90 -8.48 -7.23
CA LEU A 62 -11.87 -8.50 -8.31
C LEU A 62 -11.39 -7.73 -9.55
N LEU A 63 -10.79 -6.54 -9.36
CA LEU A 63 -10.19 -5.77 -10.45
C LEU A 63 -9.05 -6.55 -11.11
N MET A 64 -8.22 -7.23 -10.32
CA MET A 64 -7.15 -8.10 -10.85
C MET A 64 -7.72 -9.26 -11.67
N GLY A 65 -8.86 -9.81 -11.26
CA GLY A 65 -9.61 -10.80 -12.03
C GLY A 65 -10.10 -10.24 -13.36
N ASP A 66 -10.74 -9.06 -13.34
CA ASP A 66 -11.24 -8.38 -14.55
C ASP A 66 -10.11 -8.03 -15.54
N LEU A 67 -8.95 -7.62 -15.01
CA LEU A 67 -7.74 -7.32 -15.79
C LEU A 67 -6.94 -8.58 -16.16
N LYS A 68 -7.39 -9.77 -15.75
CA LYS A 68 -6.79 -11.07 -16.09
C LYS A 68 -5.31 -11.18 -15.71
N VAL A 69 -4.97 -10.73 -14.49
CA VAL A 69 -3.62 -10.87 -13.94
C VAL A 69 -3.22 -12.35 -13.91
N GLN A 70 -2.07 -12.67 -14.50
CA GLN A 70 -1.54 -14.03 -14.62
C GLN A 70 -0.05 -14.04 -14.25
N ALA A 71 0.42 -15.11 -13.61
CA ALA A 71 1.78 -15.20 -13.07
C ALA A 71 2.87 -15.35 -14.15
N ASP A 72 2.50 -15.81 -15.34
CA ASP A 72 3.38 -16.02 -16.49
C ASP A 72 3.40 -14.81 -17.46
N HIS A 73 2.70 -13.72 -17.13
CA HIS A 73 2.65 -12.49 -17.92
C HIS A 73 3.02 -11.28 -17.05
N HIS A 74 3.70 -10.29 -17.63
CA HIS A 74 3.88 -9.01 -16.96
C HIS A 74 2.50 -8.48 -16.59
N SER A 75 2.34 -8.01 -15.35
CA SER A 75 1.04 -7.56 -14.87
C SER A 75 0.51 -6.39 -15.69
N PRO A 76 -0.82 -6.30 -15.86
CA PRO A 76 -1.45 -5.09 -16.37
C PRO A 76 -1.28 -3.94 -15.38
N GLN A 77 -1.34 -2.72 -15.90
CA GLN A 77 -1.44 -1.53 -15.06
C GLN A 77 -2.79 -1.54 -14.33
N VAL A 78 -2.76 -1.38 -13.01
CA VAL A 78 -3.93 -1.35 -12.13
C VAL A 78 -4.25 0.05 -11.62
N GLY A 79 -3.36 1.01 -11.78
CA GLY A 79 -3.60 2.40 -11.38
C GLY A 79 -2.48 3.37 -11.73
N TRP A 80 -2.65 4.60 -11.27
CA TRP A 80 -1.68 5.69 -11.36
C TRP A 80 -1.34 6.18 -9.96
N ALA A 81 -0.05 6.34 -9.69
CA ALA A 81 0.40 6.98 -8.47
C ALA A 81 0.23 8.51 -8.56
N ALA A 82 0.19 9.18 -7.41
CA ALA A 82 0.00 10.63 -7.33
C ALA A 82 1.13 11.45 -7.97
N ASP A 83 2.29 10.85 -8.24
CA ASP A 83 3.43 11.44 -8.96
C ASP A 83 3.44 11.10 -10.47
N GLY A 84 2.39 10.44 -10.98
CA GLY A 84 2.20 10.15 -12.39
C GLY A 84 2.86 8.86 -12.89
N PHE A 85 3.53 8.10 -12.03
CA PHE A 85 4.05 6.78 -12.43
C PHE A 85 2.97 5.69 -12.38
N PRO A 86 3.06 4.65 -13.23
CA PRO A 86 2.11 3.56 -13.23
C PRO A 86 2.23 2.68 -11.98
N ILE A 87 1.10 2.15 -11.54
CA ILE A 87 1.01 1.07 -10.55
C ILE A 87 0.58 -0.19 -11.28
N TYR A 88 1.41 -1.23 -11.24
CA TYR A 88 1.11 -2.56 -11.77
C TYR A 88 0.67 -3.52 -10.67
N ALA A 89 0.06 -4.65 -11.06
CA ALA A 89 -0.26 -5.72 -10.11
C ALA A 89 1.02 -6.45 -9.61
N LEU A 90 1.00 -7.78 -9.52
CA LEU A 90 1.98 -8.55 -8.76
C LEU A 90 3.27 -8.91 -9.53
N TYR A 91 3.27 -8.84 -10.85
CA TYR A 91 4.28 -9.49 -11.70
C TYR A 91 4.99 -8.50 -12.62
N GLY A 92 6.32 -8.63 -12.69
CA GLY A 92 7.20 -7.81 -13.53
C GLY A 92 8.31 -8.65 -14.17
N PHE A 93 9.15 -8.03 -15.00
CA PHE A 93 10.32 -8.69 -15.58
C PHE A 93 11.43 -8.90 -14.53
N SER A 94 12.11 -10.05 -14.58
CA SER A 94 13.18 -10.39 -13.63
C SER A 94 14.44 -9.58 -13.84
N ASP A 95 14.74 -9.23 -15.09
CA ASP A 95 15.72 -8.21 -15.44
C ASP A 95 14.97 -6.92 -15.83
N PRO A 96 15.11 -5.83 -15.05
CA PRO A 96 14.38 -4.60 -15.30
C PRO A 96 14.72 -3.94 -16.64
N ASN A 97 15.82 -4.32 -17.29
CA ASN A 97 16.23 -3.76 -18.57
C ASN A 97 15.97 -4.72 -19.75
N ASN A 98 15.39 -5.90 -19.50
CA ASN A 98 15.16 -6.90 -20.53
C ASN A 98 13.73 -7.45 -20.47
N ARG A 99 12.89 -7.01 -21.41
CA ARG A 99 11.49 -7.43 -21.56
C ARG A 99 11.31 -8.87 -22.06
N GLU A 100 12.38 -9.53 -22.48
CA GLU A 100 12.40 -10.95 -22.83
C GLU A 100 12.83 -11.83 -21.65
N SER A 101 13.19 -11.22 -20.51
CA SER A 101 13.48 -11.95 -19.28
C SER A 101 12.23 -12.60 -18.70
N GLN A 102 12.44 -13.52 -17.76
CA GLN A 102 11.34 -14.21 -17.10
C GLN A 102 10.44 -13.23 -16.36
N VAL A 103 9.14 -13.52 -16.35
CA VAL A 103 8.19 -12.85 -15.47
C VAL A 103 8.30 -13.45 -14.07
N VAL A 104 8.39 -12.59 -13.05
CA VAL A 104 8.48 -12.98 -11.64
C VAL A 104 7.53 -12.18 -10.77
N GLU A 105 7.14 -12.72 -9.62
CA GLU A 105 6.42 -11.96 -8.60
C GLU A 105 7.35 -10.87 -8.03
N MET A 106 6.88 -9.62 -8.07
CA MET A 106 7.58 -8.49 -7.49
C MET A 106 7.36 -8.50 -5.98
N THR A 107 8.43 -8.34 -5.22
CA THR A 107 8.41 -8.53 -3.77
C THR A 107 8.91 -7.30 -3.03
N ALA A 108 8.18 -6.94 -1.97
CA ALA A 108 8.55 -5.84 -1.10
C ALA A 108 9.82 -6.14 -0.31
N SER A 109 10.61 -5.10 -0.10
CA SER A 109 11.82 -5.14 0.73
C SER A 109 11.54 -4.84 2.22
N TYR A 110 10.30 -5.05 2.69
CA TYR A 110 9.93 -4.87 4.09
C TYR A 110 9.97 -6.18 4.86
N ARG A 111 10.37 -6.12 6.13
CA ARG A 111 10.44 -7.28 7.04
C ARG A 111 9.86 -6.91 8.39
N LEU A 112 9.25 -7.89 9.05
CA LEU A 112 8.92 -7.76 10.47
C LEU A 112 10.22 -7.58 11.25
N LYS A 113 10.23 -6.61 12.17
CA LYS A 113 11.32 -6.46 13.12
C LYS A 113 11.38 -7.69 14.03
N PRO A 114 12.57 -8.17 14.42
CA PRO A 114 12.68 -9.23 15.42
C PRO A 114 12.38 -8.69 16.82
N GLY A 115 11.98 -9.57 17.74
CA GLY A 115 11.90 -9.26 19.17
C GLY A 115 10.55 -8.71 19.63
N LYS A 116 10.59 -7.79 20.61
CA LYS A 116 9.41 -7.26 21.32
C LYS A 116 9.31 -5.75 21.20
N ARG A 117 8.08 -5.24 21.16
CA ARG A 117 7.77 -3.82 21.24
C ARG A 117 8.10 -3.27 22.63
N PRO A 118 8.37 -1.95 22.76
CA PRO A 118 8.47 -1.29 24.06
C PRO A 118 7.22 -1.50 24.93
N THR A 119 7.41 -1.54 26.25
CA THR A 119 6.33 -1.74 27.24
C THR A 119 6.12 -0.54 28.18
N ALA A 120 7.07 0.38 28.26
CA ALA A 120 6.97 1.58 29.10
C ALA A 120 5.97 2.59 28.53
N ASN A 121 5.54 3.59 29.32
CA ASN A 121 4.85 4.80 28.84
C ASN A 121 3.69 4.56 27.87
N GLY A 122 2.80 3.63 28.23
CA GLY A 122 1.56 3.42 27.48
C GLY A 122 1.73 2.78 26.11
N GLN A 123 2.89 2.18 25.81
CA GLN A 123 3.22 1.45 24.57
C GLN A 123 2.48 0.09 24.49
N PRO A 124 2.30 -0.50 23.30
CA PRO A 124 1.49 -1.71 23.12
C PRO A 124 2.13 -2.99 23.66
N GLY A 125 3.46 -3.04 23.81
CA GLY A 125 4.16 -4.28 24.18
C GLY A 125 3.90 -5.43 23.19
N GLY A 126 4.22 -6.64 23.63
CA GLY A 126 4.10 -7.84 22.78
C GLY A 126 5.25 -7.99 21.77
N ARG A 127 5.10 -8.94 20.84
CA ARG A 127 6.07 -9.17 19.75
C ARG A 127 5.79 -8.22 18.60
N TYR A 128 6.79 -7.91 17.79
CA TYR A 128 6.54 -7.36 16.46
C TYR A 128 5.92 -8.47 15.61
N ASP A 129 4.63 -8.37 15.33
CA ASP A 129 3.83 -9.43 14.69
C ASP A 129 3.05 -8.94 13.46
N GLY A 130 3.16 -7.65 13.13
CA GLY A 130 2.48 -7.05 11.99
C GLY A 130 1.17 -6.37 12.37
N THR A 131 0.77 -6.37 13.64
CA THR A 131 -0.39 -5.60 14.13
C THR A 131 -0.28 -4.11 13.80
N PHE A 132 0.93 -3.55 13.86
CA PHE A 132 1.17 -2.14 13.58
C PHE A 132 2.08 -1.95 12.38
N THR A 133 1.88 -0.87 11.62
CA THR A 133 2.77 -0.47 10.52
C THR A 133 4.22 -0.35 11.00
N ALA A 134 4.37 0.20 12.22
CA ALA A 134 5.64 0.36 12.91
C ALA A 134 6.31 -0.97 13.28
N ASP A 135 5.70 -2.14 13.07
CA ASP A 135 6.36 -3.44 13.26
C ASP A 135 7.29 -3.79 12.10
N TYR A 136 7.07 -3.19 10.92
CA TYR A 136 7.87 -3.44 9.75
C TYR A 136 9.05 -2.49 9.65
N THR A 137 10.14 -2.96 9.07
CA THR A 137 11.29 -2.14 8.67
C THR A 137 11.64 -2.42 7.23
N TYR A 138 12.00 -1.37 6.50
CA TYR A 138 12.61 -1.53 5.18
C TYR A 138 14.00 -2.14 5.33
N THR A 139 14.32 -3.11 4.47
CA THR A 139 15.62 -3.79 4.38
C THR A 139 15.99 -3.87 2.91
N ALA A 140 16.83 -2.95 2.43
CA ALA A 140 17.23 -2.87 1.03
C ALA A 140 17.73 -4.22 0.50
N GLY A 141 17.24 -4.63 -0.67
CA GLY A 141 17.60 -5.91 -1.32
C GLY A 141 16.97 -7.15 -0.70
N ALA A 142 16.10 -7.02 0.31
CA ALA A 142 15.35 -8.16 0.82
C ALA A 142 14.28 -8.64 -0.18
N GLY A 143 13.75 -7.74 -1.01
CA GLY A 143 12.90 -8.05 -2.15
C GLY A 143 13.44 -7.40 -3.43
N SER A 144 12.59 -7.30 -4.45
CA SER A 144 12.93 -6.67 -5.73
C SER A 144 12.56 -5.18 -5.82
N LEU A 145 11.83 -4.67 -4.83
CA LEU A 145 11.30 -3.30 -4.82
C LEU A 145 11.98 -2.42 -3.78
N ASP A 146 12.00 -1.12 -4.03
CA ASP A 146 12.53 -0.09 -3.14
C ASP A 146 11.57 0.26 -1.98
N GLU A 147 11.92 1.27 -1.18
CA GLU A 147 11.13 1.72 -0.03
C GLU A 147 9.72 2.23 -0.39
N CYS A 148 9.47 2.64 -1.63
CA CYS A 148 8.13 3.03 -2.07
C CYS A 148 7.36 1.90 -2.75
N ASN A 149 7.90 0.67 -2.69
CA ASN A 149 7.33 -0.51 -3.35
C ASN A 149 7.34 -0.38 -4.88
N GLY A 150 8.39 0.25 -5.42
CA GLY A 150 8.59 0.39 -6.87
C GLY A 150 10.02 0.10 -7.30
N THR A 151 10.26 0.17 -8.60
CA THR A 151 11.59 0.02 -9.22
C THR A 151 11.64 0.69 -10.59
N TRP A 152 12.84 1.01 -11.07
CA TRP A 152 13.06 1.40 -12.46
C TRP A 152 13.07 0.15 -13.33
N THR A 153 12.16 0.05 -14.30
CA THR A 153 12.03 -1.13 -15.15
C THR A 153 11.37 -0.79 -16.49
N ALA A 154 11.73 -1.54 -17.52
CA ALA A 154 10.92 -1.67 -18.73
C ALA A 154 9.61 -2.37 -18.37
N THR A 155 8.55 -1.99 -19.08
CA THR A 155 7.20 -2.59 -18.97
C THR A 155 6.61 -2.72 -20.37
N PRO A 156 5.51 -3.48 -20.57
CA PRO A 156 4.83 -3.54 -21.86
C PRO A 156 4.44 -2.15 -22.40
N ASP A 157 3.96 -1.27 -21.52
CA ASP A 157 3.48 0.08 -21.86
C ASP A 157 4.61 1.13 -21.93
N HIS A 158 5.71 0.89 -21.22
CA HIS A 158 6.91 1.75 -21.22
C HIS A 158 8.16 0.91 -21.56
N PRO A 159 8.36 0.58 -22.84
CA PRO A 159 9.43 -0.32 -23.26
C PRO A 159 10.84 0.29 -23.12
N GLU A 160 10.95 1.62 -23.12
CA GLU A 160 12.20 2.33 -22.89
C GLU A 160 12.56 2.46 -21.39
N GLY A 161 11.69 1.96 -20.51
CA GLY A 161 11.85 2.07 -19.06
C GLY A 161 11.04 3.21 -18.44
N THR A 162 10.56 2.98 -17.23
CA THR A 162 9.94 3.98 -16.35
C THR A 162 10.18 3.58 -14.89
N TYR A 163 9.91 4.48 -13.96
CA TYR A 163 9.71 4.04 -12.58
C TYR A 163 8.29 3.49 -12.47
N ALA A 164 8.15 2.31 -11.89
CA ALA A 164 6.87 1.64 -11.75
C ALA A 164 6.69 1.15 -10.31
N TYR A 165 5.50 1.39 -9.75
CA TYR A 165 5.09 0.77 -8.51
C TYR A 165 4.46 -0.58 -8.77
N PHE A 166 4.56 -1.48 -7.79
CA PHE A 166 3.90 -2.77 -7.83
C PHE A 166 3.05 -2.95 -6.57
N LEU A 167 1.89 -3.58 -6.75
CA LEU A 167 1.19 -4.20 -5.63
C LEU A 167 1.96 -5.45 -5.19
N THR A 168 1.87 -5.81 -3.92
CA THR A 168 2.58 -6.97 -3.37
C THR A 168 1.68 -7.86 -2.54
N ARG A 169 1.95 -9.17 -2.53
CA ARG A 169 1.19 -10.14 -1.73
C ARG A 169 1.35 -9.96 -0.22
N HIS A 170 2.48 -9.39 0.17
CA HIS A 170 2.82 -9.09 1.56
C HIS A 170 3.00 -7.58 1.74
N TYR A 171 3.03 -7.15 3.00
CA TYR A 171 3.25 -5.75 3.39
C TYR A 171 4.36 -5.10 2.53
N PRO A 172 4.11 -3.93 1.92
CA PRO A 172 3.04 -2.98 2.27
C PRO A 172 1.70 -3.17 1.54
N PHE A 173 1.57 -4.21 0.69
CA PHE A 173 0.44 -4.52 -0.19
C PHE A 173 0.17 -3.51 -1.30
N VAL A 174 0.02 -2.24 -0.93
CA VAL A 174 -0.09 -1.08 -1.82
C VAL A 174 1.05 -0.09 -1.51
N PRO A 175 1.51 0.71 -2.48
CA PRO A 175 2.59 1.68 -2.27
C PRO A 175 2.30 2.65 -1.11
N ARG A 176 3.32 2.99 -0.31
CA ARG A 176 3.19 3.87 0.89
C ARG A 176 3.85 5.22 0.76
N CYS A 177 4.66 5.39 -0.28
CA CYS A 177 5.24 6.67 -0.66
C CYS A 177 5.27 6.80 -2.16
N VAL A 178 5.66 7.98 -2.60
CA VAL A 178 5.86 8.32 -4.01
C VAL A 178 7.32 8.72 -4.21
N LYS A 179 7.88 8.36 -5.37
CA LYS A 179 9.26 8.52 -5.78
C LYS A 179 9.49 9.87 -6.44
N GLY A 180 8.55 10.28 -7.28
CA GLY A 180 8.56 11.53 -8.00
C GLY A 180 8.01 12.69 -7.17
N ARG A 181 7.84 13.83 -7.86
CA ARG A 181 7.20 15.01 -7.28
C ARG A 181 5.71 14.94 -7.53
N VAL A 182 4.91 15.02 -6.47
CA VAL A 182 3.46 15.19 -6.59
C VAL A 182 3.16 16.60 -7.07
N ASP A 183 2.39 16.72 -8.14
CA ASP A 183 1.82 18.00 -8.54
C ASP A 183 0.85 18.47 -7.43
N PRO A 184 1.02 19.66 -6.84
CA PRO A 184 0.08 20.19 -5.85
C PRO A 184 -1.39 20.17 -6.30
N ALA A 185 -1.67 20.25 -7.61
CA ALA A 185 -3.01 20.15 -8.16
C ALA A 185 -3.64 18.75 -8.02
N MET A 186 -2.83 17.70 -7.85
CA MET A 186 -3.26 16.32 -7.65
C MET A 186 -3.42 15.96 -6.16
N VAL A 187 -3.07 16.87 -5.24
CA VAL A 187 -3.25 16.64 -3.81
C VAL A 187 -4.69 17.01 -3.43
N VAL A 188 -5.54 15.99 -3.25
CA VAL A 188 -6.85 16.21 -2.62
C VAL A 188 -6.59 16.54 -1.15
N PRO A 189 -7.06 17.68 -0.61
CA PRO A 189 -6.87 17.99 0.80
C PRO A 189 -7.58 16.91 1.66
N PRO A 190 -7.00 16.54 2.83
CA PRO A 190 -7.67 15.64 3.74
C PRO A 190 -9.03 16.24 4.09
N ILE A 191 -10.11 15.50 3.80
CA ILE A 191 -11.45 15.90 4.21
C ILE A 191 -11.47 15.73 5.73
N GLY A 192 -11.22 16.84 6.43
CA GLY A 192 -11.19 16.87 7.89
C GLY A 192 -12.50 16.30 8.46
N ILE A 193 -12.37 15.38 9.40
CA ILE A 193 -13.46 15.01 10.31
C ILE A 193 -13.85 16.29 11.04
N PRO A 194 -15.06 16.86 10.87
CA PRO A 194 -15.51 17.88 11.80
C PRO A 194 -15.57 17.22 13.18
N PRO A 195 -15.06 17.87 14.25
CA PRO A 195 -15.12 17.30 15.59
C PRO A 195 -16.57 16.96 15.89
N ILE A 196 -16.80 15.74 16.39
CA ILE A 196 -18.10 15.31 16.91
C ILE A 196 -18.49 16.33 17.98
N GLY A 197 -19.44 17.20 17.63
CA GLY A 197 -20.03 18.12 18.57
C GLY A 197 -20.64 17.32 19.70
N THR A 198 -20.15 17.54 20.92
CA THR A 198 -20.81 17.06 22.12
C THR A 198 -22.17 17.73 22.21
N THR A 199 -23.22 17.06 21.76
CA THR A 199 -24.58 17.43 22.15
C THR A 199 -24.70 17.18 23.65
N ARG A 200 -24.57 18.26 24.43
CA ARG A 200 -25.08 18.32 25.80
C ARG A 200 -26.57 18.00 25.75
N ARG A 201 -27.00 17.00 26.49
CA ARG A 201 -28.32 16.98 27.12
C ARG A 201 -28.15 17.32 28.59
#